data_AF-A0A1H8DH20-F1
#
_entry.id   AF-A0A1H8DH20-F1
#
_cell.length_a   1.000
_cell.length_b   1.000
_cell.length_c   1.000
_cell.angle_alpha   90.00
_cell.angle_beta   90.00
_cell.angle_gamma   90.00
#
_symmetry.space_group_name_H-M   'P 1'
#
loop_
_entity.id
_entity.type
_entity.pdbx_description
1 polymer ?
#
loop_
_entity_poly.entity_id
_entity_poly.type
_entity_poly.pdbx_seq_one_letter_code
_entity_poly.pdbx_strand_id
1 'polypeptide(L)' 'MTFKDWISYLIKRMIWYMETPRTERKAIKASTREPWSVRWFGMIPFSMKMYVDKQRSRLRGGTSEK' A
#
# COMPACT_ATOMS: atom_id res chain seq x y z
N MET A 1 -6.05 -14.97 -41.95
CA MET A 1 -5.12 -14.88 -40.82
C MET A 1 -4.08 -15.95 -40.99
N THR A 2 -2.85 -15.54 -41.28
CA THR A 2 -1.79 -16.49 -41.65
C THR A 2 -0.93 -16.76 -40.41
N PHE A 3 -0.26 -17.92 -40.36
CA PHE A 3 0.63 -18.32 -39.26
C PHE A 3 1.66 -17.24 -38.86
N LYS A 4 2.10 -16.43 -39.84
CA LYS A 4 2.97 -15.26 -39.64
C LYS A 4 2.38 -14.23 -38.67
N ASP A 5 1.08 -13.96 -38.74
CA ASP A 5 0.41 -12.98 -37.87
C ASP A 5 0.43 -13.46 -36.42
N TRP A 6 0.28 -14.77 -36.21
CA TRP A 6 0.31 -15.40 -34.89
C TRP A 6 1.72 -15.35 -34.27
N ILE A 7 2.75 -15.69 -35.04
CA ILE A 7 4.14 -15.57 -34.57
C ILE A 7 4.46 -14.12 -34.21
N SER A 8 4.05 -13.17 -35.05
CA SER A 8 4.31 -11.75 -34.79
C SER A 8 3.60 -11.26 -33.53
N TYR A 9 2.37 -11.71 -33.27
CA TYR A 9 1.65 -11.44 -32.04
C TYR A 9 2.35 -12.03 -30.80
N LEU A 10 2.78 -13.29 -30.89
CA LEU A 10 3.46 -13.99 -29.78
C LEU A 10 4.76 -13.29 -29.40
N ILE A 11 5.56 -12.91 -30.40
CA ILE A 11 6.85 -12.22 -30.18
C ILE A 11 6.61 -10.85 -29.56
N LYS A 12 5.62 -10.07 -30.04
CA LYS A 12 5.28 -8.77 -29.43
C LYS A 12 4.88 -8.91 -27.96
N ARG A 13 4.09 -9.94 -27.62
CA ARG A 13 3.70 -10.22 -26.24
C ARG A 13 4.91 -10.61 -25.38
N MET A 14 5.81 -11.43 -25.91
CA MET A 14 7.02 -11.86 -25.22
C MET A 14 7.98 -10.68 -24.97
N ILE A 15 8.20 -9.81 -25.96
CA ILE A 15 9.01 -8.60 -25.83
C ILE A 15 8.45 -7.72 -24.71
N TRP A 16 7.14 -7.50 -24.66
CA TRP A 16 6.52 -6.70 -23.59
C TRP A 16 6.84 -7.26 -22.18
N TYR A 17 6.85 -8.58 -22.02
CA TYR A 17 7.19 -9.23 -20.75
C TYR A 17 8.69 -9.26 -20.43
N MET A 18 9.56 -9.27 -21.44
CA MET A 18 11.01 -9.18 -21.25
C MET A 18 11.45 -7.74 -20.94
N GLU A 19 10.81 -6.75 -21.57
CA GLU A 19 11.09 -5.33 -21.37
C GLU A 19 10.60 -4.83 -20.01
N THR A 20 9.53 -5.43 -19.48
CA THR A 20 9.01 -5.08 -18.13
C THR A 20 9.93 -5.70 -17.08
N PRO A 21 10.85 -4.93 -16.47
CA PRO A 21 11.90 -5.52 -15.66
C PRO A 21 11.29 -5.98 -14.32
N ARG A 22 11.89 -7.02 -13.73
CA ARG A 22 11.51 -7.56 -12.40
C ARG A 22 11.46 -6.49 -11.29
N THR A 23 11.99 -5.30 -11.53
CA THR A 23 12.01 -4.12 -10.67
C THR A 23 10.62 -3.52 -10.47
N GLU A 24 9.78 -3.40 -11.51
CA GLU A 24 8.43 -2.83 -11.37
C GLU A 24 7.51 -3.74 -10.56
N ARG A 25 7.64 -5.06 -10.73
CA ARG A 25 6.89 -6.03 -9.91
C ARG A 25 7.21 -5.91 -8.42
N LYS A 26 8.45 -5.52 -8.07
CA LYS A 26 8.84 -5.26 -6.67
C LYS A 26 8.35 -3.90 -6.20
N ALA A 27 8.39 -2.87 -7.05
CA ALA A 27 7.91 -1.53 -6.72
C ALA A 27 6.40 -1.51 -6.44
N ILE A 28 5.59 -2.16 -7.29
CA ILE A 28 4.13 -2.26 -7.11
C ILE A 28 3.78 -3.10 -5.87
N LYS A 29 4.49 -4.20 -5.63
CA LYS A 29 4.30 -4.99 -4.39
C LYS A 29 4.78 -4.26 -3.13
N ALA A 30 5.76 -3.38 -3.23
CA ALA A 30 6.23 -2.57 -2.10
C ALA A 30 5.27 -1.42 -1.81
N SER A 31 4.70 -0.77 -2.83
CA SER A 31 3.75 0.33 -2.66
C SER A 31 2.38 -0.13 -2.16
N THR A 32 1.96 -1.36 -2.50
CA THR A 32 0.64 -1.91 -2.12
C THR A 32 0.73 -2.89 -0.93
N ARG A 33 1.88 -3.01 -0.27
CA ARG A 33 1.98 -3.77 0.98
C ARG A 33 1.36 -2.95 2.11
N GLU A 34 0.04 -3.02 2.22
CA GLU A 34 -0.66 -2.59 3.42
C GLU A 34 -0.06 -3.33 4.62
N PRO A 35 0.28 -2.62 5.71
CA PRO A 35 0.75 -3.27 6.93
C PRO A 35 -0.28 -4.32 7.37
N TRP A 36 0.20 -5.50 7.80
CA TRP A 36 -0.68 -6.57 8.27
C TRP A 36 -1.69 -6.06 9.32
N SER A 37 -1.26 -5.14 10.18
CA SER A 37 -2.12 -4.50 11.18
C SER A 37 -3.28 -3.71 10.56
N VAL A 38 -3.10 -3.05 9.41
CA VAL A 38 -4.19 -2.38 8.68
C VAL A 38 -5.15 -3.41 8.09
N ARG A 39 -4.65 -4.56 7.65
CA ARG A 39 -5.48 -5.66 7.13
C ARG A 39 -6.37 -6.31 8.19
N TRP A 40 -5.94 -6.34 9.46
CA TRP A 40 -6.67 -6.97 10.56
C TRP A 40 -7.43 -5.99 11.46
N PHE A 41 -6.92 -4.78 11.64
CA PHE A 41 -7.49 -3.78 12.55
C PHE A 41 -7.93 -2.50 11.83
N GLY A 42 -7.75 -2.39 10.52
CA GLY A 42 -8.11 -1.19 9.76
C GLY A 42 -7.51 0.07 10.38
N MET A 43 -8.35 1.08 10.60
CA MET A 43 -8.00 2.35 11.24
C MET A 43 -8.24 2.38 12.76
N ILE A 44 -8.56 1.25 13.40
CA ILE A 44 -8.82 1.18 14.85
C ILE A 44 -7.67 1.76 15.71
N PRO A 45 -6.39 1.39 15.51
CA PRO A 45 -5.30 1.92 16.35
C PRO A 45 -5.11 3.45 16.21
N PHE A 46 -5.55 4.02 15.08
CA PHE A 46 -5.53 5.47 14.87
C PHE A 46 -6.59 6.17 15.72
N SER A 47 -7.85 5.70 15.67
CA SER A 47 -8.93 6.24 16.49
C SER A 47 -8.68 6.04 17.99
N MET A 48 -8.09 4.91 18.37
CA MET A 48 -7.69 4.63 19.76
C MET A 48 -6.65 5.64 20.25
N LYS A 49 -5.63 5.95 19.44
CA LYS A 49 -4.63 6.97 19.77
C LYS A 49 -5.26 8.34 19.96
N MET A 50 -6.15 8.77 19.08
CA MET A 50 -6.85 10.06 19.22
C MET A 50 -7.69 10.12 20.50
N TYR A 51 -8.38 9.03 20.85
CA TYR A 51 -9.16 8.98 22.08
C TYR A 51 -8.27 9.08 23.32
N VAL A 52 -7.18 8.31 23.38
CA VAL A 52 -6.25 8.33 24.51
C VAL A 52 -5.57 9.70 24.63
N ASP A 53 -5.16 10.31 23.52
CA ASP A 53 -4.54 11.64 23.54
C ASP A 53 -5.51 12.73 24.00
N LYS A 54 -6.78 12.65 23.58
CA LYS A 54 -7.87 13.52 24.07
C LYS A 54 -8.15 13.33 25.56
N GLN A 55 -8.06 12.12 26.09
CA GLN A 55 -8.20 11.88 27.53
C GLN A 55 -6.96 12.37 28.29
N ARG A 56 -5.77 12.19 27.73
CA ARG A 56 -4.51 12.63 28.34
C ARG A 56 -4.38 14.15 28.38
N SER A 57 -4.85 14.86 27.36
CA SER A 57 -4.90 16.33 27.34
C SER A 57 -5.90 16.87 28.37
N ARG A 58 -7.04 16.21 28.56
CA ARG A 58 -8.00 16.53 29.63
C ARG A 58 -7.41 16.33 31.03
N LEU A 59 -6.65 15.27 31.23
CA LEU A 59 -5.98 14.98 32.51
C LEU A 59 -4.79 15.92 32.77
N ARG A 60 -4.08 16.37 31.74
CA ARG A 60 -3.00 17.37 31.86
C ARG A 60 -3.49 18.82 31.94
N GLY A 61 -4.74 19.11 31.55
CA GLY A 61 -5.34 20.44 31.60
C GLY A 61 -5.71 20.94 32.99
N GLY A 62 -5.52 20.15 34.04
CA GLY A 62 -5.84 20.51 35.42
C GLY A 62 -4.72 21.22 36.21
N THR A 63 -3.68 21.75 35.54
CA THR A 63 -2.52 22.34 36.25
C THR A 63 -2.04 23.65 35.62
N SER A 64 -2.97 24.53 35.27
CA SER A 64 -2.63 25.91 34.91
C SER A 64 -3.72 26.89 35.33
N GLU A 65 -3.95 27.00 36.65
CA GLU A 65 -4.40 28.28 37.22
C GLU A 65 -4.05 28.35 38.71
N LYS A 66 -2.92 29.00 39.02
CA LYS A 66 -2.62 29.69 40.27
C LYS A 66 -2.02 31.04 39.91
#